data_AF-A0A6B2V2Q0-F1
#
_entry.id   AF-A0A6B2V2Q0-F1
#
_cell.length_a   1.000
_cell.length_b   1.000
_cell.length_c   1.000
_cell.angle_alpha   90.00
_cell.angle_beta   90.00
_cell.angle_gamma   90.00
#
_symmetry.space_group_name_H-M   'P 1'
#
loop_
_entity.id
_entity.type
_entity.pdbx_description
1 polymer ?
#
loop_
_entity_poly.entity_id
_entity_poly.type
_entity_poly.pdbx_seq_one_letter_code
_entity_poly.pdbx_strand_id
1 'polypeptide(L)'
;MSTTILRMPGRAGGAPVTSLVLALAAVLVGLLLGPAAPQAQAATDVRLLQRDLAGLSYAPLSAVDGVYGSQTTASVRHFQSDNGLDVDGDAGPATMSALTAKVKQVQSKAGTSADGDYGSGTLGAVKSYQSAHGLDADGIAGPLTMGAMNIDRITSSGTGASSDTKLLQRNLVGLGYLAAGGVDGVYGPATKDAVLSFQSDNALDVDGIAGPQTDAALTAKVKQVQSKAGTPADGDYGTATLGAVKSYQSAHGLDADGIAGPRTMAAMGIARELGGGNPGGGSGGSGGTPSVPPLSGSARDKIVQAARSQLGVHEWGNNCNPYGPCEAWCALFASWTWRQAGVNFSTAFSGDFYYYGRDHGTLHSGLSNPQPGDAIVFGSGPQNTSTSVHVGIIEKANADGTVDTIEGNSDDQVMRRHFSPAARGAYAIVSPAGA
;
A
#
# COMPACT_ATOMS: atom_id res chain seq x y z
N MET A 1 29.25 -70.83 52.56
CA MET A 1 28.35 -71.96 52.26
C MET A 1 27.54 -71.52 51.04
N SER A 2 28.06 -71.64 49.81
CA SER A 2 28.15 -72.88 49.00
C SER A 2 26.78 -73.56 48.94
N THR A 3 26.15 -73.82 47.78
CA THR A 3 26.62 -74.53 46.57
C THR A 3 25.48 -74.33 45.51
N THR A 4 25.66 -73.91 44.23
CA THR A 4 26.28 -74.62 43.07
C THR A 4 25.41 -75.84 42.66
N ILE A 5 25.03 -76.20 41.41
CA ILE A 5 25.43 -75.99 39.99
C ILE A 5 24.36 -76.66 39.08
N LEU A 6 24.31 -76.28 37.78
CA LEU A 6 24.33 -77.14 36.54
C LEU A 6 23.80 -76.28 35.37
N ARG A 7 24.54 -75.80 34.37
CA ARG A 7 25.59 -76.31 33.46
C ARG A 7 25.15 -77.46 32.55
N MET A 8 25.03 -77.19 31.25
CA MET A 8 25.68 -77.95 30.15
C MET A 8 25.79 -77.12 28.86
N PRO A 9 26.97 -77.09 28.21
CA PRO A 9 27.19 -76.62 26.84
C PRO A 9 27.49 -77.77 25.86
N GLY A 10 27.23 -77.58 24.56
CA GLY A 10 27.57 -78.54 23.50
C GLY A 10 28.04 -77.88 22.19
N ARG A 11 29.37 -77.96 21.98
CA ARG A 11 30.20 -78.01 20.74
C ARG A 11 29.49 -78.54 19.46
N ALA A 12 29.94 -78.35 18.22
CA ALA A 12 31.03 -77.61 17.54
C ALA A 12 31.00 -77.94 16.01
N GLY A 13 31.62 -77.07 15.19
CA GLY A 13 32.13 -77.37 13.83
C GLY A 13 31.66 -76.35 12.78
N GLY A 14 32.49 -75.65 12.00
CA GLY A 14 33.94 -75.60 11.78
C GLY A 14 34.28 -74.35 10.91
N ALA A 15 35.55 -73.92 10.96
CA ALA A 15 36.17 -72.67 10.45
C ALA A 15 36.33 -72.58 8.89
N PRO A 16 37.04 -71.60 8.25
CA PRO A 16 37.80 -70.44 8.77
C PRO A 16 37.71 -69.06 8.01
N VAL A 17 37.99 -68.00 8.78
CA VAL A 17 38.90 -66.83 8.57
C VAL A 17 39.09 -66.21 7.17
N THR A 18 38.70 -64.93 7.04
CA THR A 18 39.43 -63.77 6.45
C THR A 18 38.62 -62.52 6.87
N SER A 19 39.10 -61.39 7.41
CA SER A 19 40.40 -60.72 7.48
C SER A 19 40.38 -59.64 8.59
N LEU A 20 41.55 -59.40 9.22
CA LEU A 20 42.18 -58.11 9.64
C LEU A 20 41.28 -56.91 10.08
N VAL A 21 41.50 -56.09 11.11
CA VAL A 21 42.55 -55.80 12.12
C VAL A 21 41.82 -55.07 13.27
N LEU A 22 42.15 -55.34 14.54
CA LEU A 22 41.92 -54.40 15.65
C LEU A 22 43.25 -53.69 15.95
N ALA A 23 43.28 -52.37 15.89
CA ALA A 23 44.33 -51.56 16.52
C ALA A 23 43.75 -50.23 17.00
N LEU A 24 43.73 -50.06 18.32
CA LEU A 24 43.45 -48.82 19.05
C LEU A 24 44.63 -47.84 18.89
N ALA A 25 44.39 -46.55 18.63
CA ALA A 25 44.82 -45.43 19.50
C ALA A 25 44.65 -44.02 18.87
N ALA A 26 44.10 -43.12 19.69
CA ALA A 26 44.36 -41.67 19.83
C ALA A 26 43.62 -40.60 18.97
N VAL A 27 42.67 -39.93 19.65
CA VAL A 27 42.50 -38.45 19.83
C VAL A 27 42.01 -37.55 18.67
N LEU A 28 40.95 -36.75 19.00
CA LEU A 28 40.30 -35.62 18.30
C LEU A 28 39.56 -35.96 16.99
N VAL A 29 38.24 -35.77 16.85
CA VAL A 29 37.48 -34.51 16.95
C VAL A 29 36.04 -34.79 17.42
N GLY A 30 35.60 -34.09 18.47
CA GLY A 30 34.18 -33.86 18.70
C GLY A 30 33.69 -32.70 17.84
N LEU A 31 32.38 -32.69 17.55
CA LEU A 31 31.61 -31.84 16.64
C LEU A 31 31.51 -32.38 15.21
N LEU A 32 30.30 -32.79 14.82
CA LEU A 32 29.67 -32.28 13.59
C LEU A 32 28.19 -32.67 13.38
N LEU A 33 27.47 -33.21 14.37
CA LEU A 33 26.01 -33.32 14.30
C LEU A 33 25.38 -33.03 15.67
N GLY A 34 25.27 -31.74 16.00
CA GLY A 34 24.32 -31.24 17.02
C GLY A 34 22.88 -31.23 16.48
N PRO A 35 21.86 -30.94 17.31
CA PRO A 35 20.45 -31.12 16.95
C PRO A 35 20.00 -30.02 15.96
N ALA A 36 20.04 -30.32 14.67
CA ALA A 36 19.57 -29.42 13.60
C ALA A 36 18.04 -29.42 13.39
N ALA A 37 17.27 -30.25 14.12
CA ALA A 37 15.83 -30.44 13.91
C ALA A 37 14.90 -29.41 14.58
N PRO A 38 15.13 -28.93 15.82
CA PRO A 38 14.19 -28.02 16.50
C PRO A 38 14.09 -26.63 15.87
N GLN A 39 15.21 -26.11 15.33
CA GLN A 39 15.24 -24.80 14.68
C GLN A 39 14.57 -24.80 13.30
N ALA A 40 14.69 -25.91 12.55
CA ALA A 40 14.04 -26.06 11.25
C ALA A 40 12.51 -26.21 11.38
N GLN A 41 12.03 -26.93 12.40
CA GLN A 41 10.61 -27.04 12.70
C GLN A 41 10.02 -25.69 13.16
N ALA A 42 10.70 -25.00 14.09
CA ALA A 42 10.28 -23.66 14.53
C ALA A 42 10.24 -22.65 13.36
N ALA A 43 11.23 -22.65 12.47
CA ALA A 43 11.20 -21.81 11.27
C ALA A 43 10.07 -22.18 10.29
N THR A 44 9.70 -23.47 10.22
CA THR A 44 8.55 -23.93 9.41
C THR A 44 7.24 -23.43 10.01
N ASP A 45 7.06 -23.55 11.32
CA ASP A 45 5.86 -23.08 12.03
C ASP A 45 5.68 -21.55 11.91
N VAL A 46 6.78 -20.79 11.94
CA VAL A 46 6.74 -19.33 11.73
C VAL A 46 6.36 -18.97 10.30
N ARG A 47 6.87 -19.68 9.28
CA ARG A 47 6.45 -19.45 7.89
C ARG A 47 4.98 -19.74 7.66
N LEU A 48 4.45 -20.79 8.32
CA LEU A 48 3.02 -21.12 8.28
C LEU A 48 2.19 -19.98 8.90
N LEU A 49 2.54 -19.54 10.11
CA LEU A 49 1.92 -18.40 10.77
C LEU A 49 1.94 -17.14 9.89
N GLN A 50 3.10 -16.77 9.37
CA GLN A 50 3.26 -15.58 8.52
C GLN A 50 2.42 -15.70 7.24
N ARG A 51 2.38 -16.88 6.62
CA ARG A 51 1.55 -17.14 5.44
C ARG A 51 0.07 -17.01 5.76
N ASP A 52 -0.40 -17.57 6.86
CA ASP A 52 -1.79 -17.48 7.28
C ASP A 52 -2.17 -16.03 7.58
N LEU A 53 -1.33 -15.31 8.33
CA LEU A 53 -1.52 -13.88 8.57
C LEU A 53 -1.53 -13.08 7.26
N ALA A 54 -0.63 -13.37 6.33
CA ALA A 54 -0.57 -12.68 5.04
C ALA A 54 -1.79 -12.99 4.16
N GLY A 55 -2.22 -14.26 4.14
CA GLY A 55 -3.42 -14.71 3.45
C GLY A 55 -4.69 -14.08 4.01
N LEU A 56 -4.71 -13.72 5.29
CA LEU A 56 -5.80 -12.97 5.92
C LEU A 56 -5.55 -11.45 5.94
N SER A 57 -4.51 -10.97 5.24
CA SER A 57 -4.18 -9.55 5.09
C SER A 57 -3.83 -8.84 6.41
N TYR A 58 -3.12 -9.52 7.31
CA TYR A 58 -2.47 -8.94 8.50
C TYR A 58 -0.97 -8.72 8.30
N ALA A 59 -0.42 -9.18 7.18
CA ALA A 59 0.96 -9.00 6.75
C ALA A 59 1.03 -8.96 5.21
N PRO A 60 2.02 -8.29 4.61
CA PRO A 60 2.27 -8.45 3.18
C PRO A 60 2.85 -9.85 2.92
N LEU A 61 2.59 -10.40 1.72
CA LEU A 61 3.18 -11.69 1.31
C LEU A 61 4.72 -11.68 1.30
N SER A 62 5.33 -10.50 1.13
CA SER A 62 6.79 -10.30 1.21
C SER A 62 7.35 -10.53 2.62
N ALA A 63 6.52 -10.46 3.67
CA ALA A 63 6.95 -10.65 5.05
C ALA A 63 7.10 -12.13 5.46
N VAL A 64 6.89 -13.09 4.55
CA VAL A 64 7.04 -14.54 4.83
C VAL A 64 8.51 -14.95 4.72
N ASP A 65 9.29 -14.59 5.74
CA ASP A 65 10.74 -14.83 5.82
C ASP A 65 11.12 -15.97 6.77
N GLY A 66 10.17 -16.50 7.55
CA GLY A 66 10.38 -17.54 8.57
C GLY A 66 11.06 -17.04 9.84
N VAL A 67 11.16 -15.73 10.04
CA VAL A 67 11.74 -15.09 11.22
C VAL A 67 10.64 -14.42 12.03
N TYR A 68 10.49 -14.80 13.29
CA TYR A 68 9.54 -14.16 14.21
C TYR A 68 10.12 -12.82 14.69
N GLY A 69 10.11 -11.82 13.82
CA GLY A 69 10.63 -10.49 14.08
C GLY A 69 9.57 -9.50 14.57
N SER A 70 9.94 -8.22 14.60
CA SER A 70 9.03 -7.12 14.97
C SER A 70 7.80 -7.04 14.06
N GLN A 71 7.96 -7.34 12.77
CA GLN A 71 6.87 -7.37 11.79
C GLN A 71 5.86 -8.47 12.11
N THR A 72 6.31 -9.71 12.31
CA THR A 72 5.45 -10.82 12.70
C THR A 72 4.77 -10.56 14.05
N THR A 73 5.51 -10.01 15.02
CA THR A 73 4.95 -9.60 16.32
C THR A 73 3.83 -8.58 16.15
N ALA A 74 4.02 -7.57 15.30
CA ALA A 74 3.02 -6.56 15.02
C ALA A 74 1.78 -7.14 14.31
N SER A 75 1.97 -8.01 13.32
CA SER A 75 0.89 -8.72 12.63
C SER A 75 0.09 -9.61 13.57
N VAL A 76 0.77 -10.29 14.50
CA VAL A 76 0.12 -11.12 15.53
C VAL A 76 -0.68 -10.26 16.50
N ARG A 77 -0.13 -9.13 16.98
CA ARG A 77 -0.87 -8.18 17.83
C ARG A 77 -2.12 -7.65 17.13
N HIS A 78 -2.03 -7.34 15.84
CA HIS A 78 -3.18 -6.87 15.07
C HIS A 78 -4.24 -7.98 14.95
N PHE A 79 -3.83 -9.20 14.56
CA PHE A 79 -4.75 -10.33 14.53
C PHE A 79 -5.40 -10.60 15.90
N GLN A 80 -4.62 -10.54 16.99
CA GLN A 80 -5.12 -10.69 18.35
C GLN A 80 -6.15 -9.61 18.71
N SER A 81 -5.85 -8.36 18.41
CA SER A 81 -6.74 -7.21 18.62
C SER A 81 -8.07 -7.41 17.90
N ASP A 82 -8.03 -7.71 16.60
CA ASP A 82 -9.23 -7.93 15.77
C ASP A 82 -10.06 -9.12 16.31
N ASN A 83 -9.41 -10.16 16.82
CA ASN A 83 -10.10 -11.37 17.25
C ASN A 83 -10.42 -11.40 18.76
N GLY A 84 -10.24 -10.28 19.47
CA GLY A 84 -10.60 -10.15 20.88
C GLY A 84 -9.75 -11.03 21.80
N LEU A 85 -8.48 -11.22 21.45
CA LEU A 85 -7.48 -11.98 22.21
C LEU A 85 -6.60 -11.03 23.02
N ASP A 86 -5.85 -11.60 23.98
CA ASP A 86 -4.78 -10.86 24.67
C ASP A 86 -3.73 -10.38 23.65
N VAL A 87 -3.45 -9.07 23.62
CA VAL A 87 -2.56 -8.43 22.64
C VAL A 87 -1.11 -8.41 23.14
N ASP A 88 -0.54 -9.60 23.32
CA ASP A 88 0.84 -9.80 23.77
C ASP A 88 1.84 -9.90 22.61
N GLY A 89 1.37 -10.17 21.40
CA GLY A 89 2.21 -10.38 20.22
C GLY A 89 2.88 -11.73 20.16
N ASP A 90 2.47 -12.68 21.02
CA ASP A 90 2.93 -14.05 21.02
C ASP A 90 1.91 -14.94 20.30
N ALA A 91 2.38 -15.74 19.33
CA ALA A 91 1.53 -16.70 18.62
C ALA A 91 1.31 -17.98 19.44
N GLY A 92 0.77 -17.83 20.64
CA GLY A 92 0.45 -18.94 21.54
C GLY A 92 -0.75 -19.77 21.06
N PRO A 93 -1.14 -20.82 21.82
CA PRO A 93 -2.21 -21.74 21.42
C PRO A 93 -3.55 -21.05 21.12
N ALA A 94 -3.92 -20.01 21.88
CA ALA A 94 -5.16 -19.26 21.64
C ALA A 94 -5.12 -18.52 20.30
N THR A 95 -4.03 -17.82 20.01
CA THR A 95 -3.81 -17.10 18.74
C THR A 95 -3.78 -18.06 17.56
N MET A 96 -3.02 -19.16 17.65
CA MET A 96 -2.97 -20.16 16.57
C MET A 96 -4.33 -20.81 16.33
N SER A 97 -5.06 -21.15 17.40
CA SER A 97 -6.41 -21.72 17.26
C SER A 97 -7.37 -20.76 16.58
N ALA A 98 -7.35 -19.47 16.94
CA ALA A 98 -8.18 -18.45 16.31
C ALA A 98 -7.78 -18.23 14.84
N LEU A 99 -6.49 -18.20 14.55
CA LEU A 99 -5.95 -18.04 13.20
C LEU A 99 -6.39 -19.19 12.29
N THR A 100 -6.14 -20.43 12.72
CA THR A 100 -6.59 -21.63 12.01
C THR A 100 -8.10 -21.64 11.81
N ALA A 101 -8.89 -21.26 12.84
CA ALA A 101 -10.34 -21.18 12.71
C ALA A 101 -10.76 -20.14 11.64
N LYS A 102 -10.09 -18.99 11.58
CA LYS A 102 -10.36 -17.95 10.58
C LYS A 102 -10.00 -18.42 9.16
N VAL A 103 -8.86 -19.09 8.99
CA VAL A 103 -8.47 -19.69 7.71
C VAL A 103 -9.53 -20.73 7.26
N LYS A 104 -10.02 -21.57 8.17
CA LYS A 104 -11.08 -22.54 7.86
C LYS A 104 -12.40 -21.88 7.44
N GLN A 105 -12.76 -20.74 8.03
CA GLN A 105 -13.93 -19.96 7.60
C GLN A 105 -13.77 -19.49 6.15
N VAL A 106 -12.60 -18.93 5.80
CA VAL A 106 -12.26 -18.52 4.43
C VAL A 106 -12.33 -19.71 3.48
N GLN A 107 -11.66 -20.82 3.81
CA GLN A 107 -11.65 -22.02 2.97
C GLN A 107 -13.05 -22.57 2.69
N SER A 108 -13.90 -22.60 3.73
CA SER A 108 -15.28 -23.06 3.61
C SER A 108 -16.09 -22.17 2.66
N LYS A 109 -15.90 -20.85 2.73
CA LYS A 109 -16.58 -19.88 1.86
C LYS A 109 -16.04 -19.86 0.43
N ALA A 110 -14.74 -20.09 0.28
CA ALA A 110 -14.07 -20.20 -1.02
C ALA A 110 -14.32 -21.56 -1.71
N GLY A 111 -14.96 -22.53 -1.04
CA GLY A 111 -15.31 -23.82 -1.61
C GLY A 111 -14.13 -24.80 -1.71
N THR A 112 -13.18 -24.74 -0.78
CA THR A 112 -12.01 -25.64 -0.72
C THR A 112 -11.94 -26.41 0.61
N SER A 113 -10.99 -27.34 0.72
CA SER A 113 -10.75 -28.12 1.94
C SER A 113 -10.42 -27.19 3.11
N ALA A 114 -11.17 -27.31 4.21
CA ALA A 114 -10.97 -26.53 5.43
C ALA A 114 -9.89 -27.15 6.34
N ASP A 115 -8.69 -27.35 5.81
CA ASP A 115 -7.54 -27.91 6.56
C ASP A 115 -6.94 -26.90 7.55
N GLY A 116 -7.27 -25.62 7.42
CA GLY A 116 -6.81 -24.53 8.27
C GLY A 116 -5.43 -24.00 7.91
N ASP A 117 -4.94 -24.35 6.73
CA ASP A 117 -3.69 -23.87 6.17
C ASP A 117 -3.92 -22.94 4.96
N TYR A 118 -3.41 -21.71 5.00
CA TYR A 118 -3.49 -20.77 3.88
C TYR A 118 -2.43 -21.08 2.80
N GLY A 119 -2.34 -22.34 2.39
CA GLY A 119 -1.44 -22.81 1.34
C GLY A 119 -1.88 -22.44 -0.08
N SER A 120 -1.19 -23.01 -1.07
CA SER A 120 -1.47 -22.75 -2.50
C SER A 120 -2.89 -23.13 -2.92
N GLY A 121 -3.47 -24.17 -2.31
CA GLY A 121 -4.86 -24.57 -2.54
C GLY A 121 -5.86 -23.51 -2.06
N THR A 122 -5.65 -22.96 -0.86
CA THR A 122 -6.47 -21.88 -0.29
C THR A 122 -6.32 -20.61 -1.13
N LEU A 123 -5.09 -20.23 -1.46
CA LEU A 123 -4.81 -19.06 -2.31
C LEU A 123 -5.49 -19.16 -3.67
N GLY A 124 -5.41 -20.32 -4.33
CA GLY A 124 -6.10 -20.55 -5.61
C GLY A 124 -7.62 -20.47 -5.50
N ALA A 125 -8.21 -21.08 -4.46
CA ALA A 125 -9.65 -21.03 -4.22
C ALA A 125 -10.15 -19.61 -3.94
N VAL A 126 -9.39 -18.82 -3.18
CA VAL A 126 -9.73 -17.42 -2.91
C VAL A 126 -9.64 -16.58 -4.18
N LYS A 127 -8.63 -16.79 -5.04
CA LYS A 127 -8.59 -16.15 -6.38
C LYS A 127 -9.83 -16.47 -7.21
N SER A 128 -10.23 -17.73 -7.26
CA SER A 128 -11.43 -18.14 -8.00
C SER A 128 -12.69 -17.50 -7.42
N TYR A 129 -12.81 -17.44 -6.09
CA TYR A 129 -13.91 -16.76 -5.42
C TYR A 129 -13.94 -15.27 -5.77
N GLN A 130 -12.79 -14.58 -5.67
CA GLN A 130 -12.64 -13.17 -5.98
C GLN A 130 -13.05 -12.87 -7.44
N SER A 131 -12.52 -13.63 -8.41
CA SER A 131 -12.91 -13.49 -9.83
C SER A 131 -14.41 -13.68 -10.05
N ALA A 132 -15.03 -14.66 -9.38
CA ALA A 132 -16.47 -14.90 -9.51
C ALA A 132 -17.35 -13.79 -8.90
N HIS A 133 -16.80 -12.99 -7.99
CA HIS A 133 -17.52 -11.91 -7.29
C HIS A 133 -17.05 -10.51 -7.70
N GLY A 134 -16.28 -10.38 -8.78
CA GLY A 134 -15.82 -9.09 -9.31
C GLY A 134 -14.83 -8.36 -8.39
N LEU A 135 -14.04 -9.11 -7.60
CA LEU A 135 -12.97 -8.60 -6.76
C LEU A 135 -11.60 -8.83 -7.43
N ASP A 136 -10.59 -8.08 -7.01
CA ASP A 136 -9.19 -8.32 -7.40
C ASP A 136 -8.78 -9.75 -7.04
N ALA A 137 -8.34 -10.52 -8.02
CA ALA A 137 -7.98 -11.93 -7.86
C ALA A 137 -6.55 -12.13 -7.34
N ASP A 138 -6.22 -11.51 -6.20
CA ASP A 138 -4.90 -11.57 -5.56
C ASP A 138 -4.70 -12.83 -4.70
N GLY A 139 -5.78 -13.52 -4.33
CA GLY A 139 -5.80 -14.74 -3.52
C GLY A 139 -5.67 -14.49 -2.02
N ILE A 140 -5.71 -13.23 -1.60
CA ILE A 140 -5.65 -12.79 -0.21
C ILE A 140 -7.09 -12.55 0.26
N ALA A 141 -7.49 -13.19 1.35
CA ALA A 141 -8.74 -12.93 2.03
C ALA A 141 -8.61 -11.64 2.87
N GLY A 142 -8.41 -10.52 2.18
CA GLY A 142 -8.40 -9.21 2.81
C GLY A 142 -9.81 -8.74 3.20
N PRO A 143 -9.93 -7.51 3.74
CA PRO A 143 -11.21 -6.97 4.19
C PRO A 143 -12.34 -7.05 3.14
N LEU A 144 -12.05 -6.71 1.88
CA LEU A 144 -12.99 -6.83 0.76
C LEU A 144 -13.50 -8.26 0.57
N THR A 145 -12.56 -9.20 0.52
CA THR A 145 -12.85 -10.61 0.28
C THR A 145 -13.56 -11.24 1.47
N MET A 146 -13.14 -10.96 2.70
CA MET A 146 -13.83 -11.42 3.92
C MET A 146 -15.24 -10.83 4.03
N GLY A 147 -15.41 -9.55 3.70
CA GLY A 147 -16.72 -8.89 3.64
C GLY A 147 -17.66 -9.58 2.63
N ALA A 148 -17.18 -9.85 1.41
CA ALA A 148 -17.93 -10.59 0.40
C ALA A 148 -18.28 -12.02 0.86
N MET A 149 -17.35 -12.68 1.58
CA MET A 149 -17.57 -14.01 2.18
C MET A 149 -18.50 -14.00 3.40
N ASN A 150 -18.91 -12.82 3.87
CA ASN A 150 -19.63 -12.61 5.13
C ASN A 150 -18.89 -13.26 6.31
N ILE A 151 -17.58 -12.99 6.39
CA ILE A 151 -16.69 -13.39 7.48
C ILE A 151 -16.35 -12.11 8.26
N ASP A 152 -16.74 -12.07 9.53
CA ASP A 152 -16.36 -10.97 10.40
C ASP A 152 -14.86 -11.02 10.67
N ARG A 153 -14.15 -9.95 10.29
CA ARG A 153 -12.72 -9.80 10.59
C ARG A 153 -12.51 -9.48 12.08
N ILE A 154 -13.42 -8.73 12.70
CA ILE A 154 -13.39 -8.36 14.12
C ILE A 154 -14.47 -9.11 14.91
N THR A 155 -14.12 -9.74 16.04
CA THR A 155 -15.06 -10.53 16.87
C THR A 155 -15.90 -9.70 17.85
N SER A 156 -16.01 -8.38 17.65
CA SER A 156 -16.87 -7.53 18.47
C SER A 156 -18.33 -7.62 18.01
N SER A 157 -19.21 -7.95 18.96
CA SER A 157 -20.66 -8.01 18.78
C SER A 157 -21.23 -6.66 18.33
N GLY A 158 -21.39 -6.47 17.01
CA GLY A 158 -21.99 -5.28 16.43
C GLY A 158 -21.97 -5.33 14.91
N THR A 159 -23.16 -5.46 14.31
CA THR A 159 -23.47 -5.38 12.87
C THR A 159 -22.42 -4.69 11.98
N GLY A 160 -21.62 -5.46 11.25
CA GLY A 160 -21.06 -5.16 9.92
C GLY A 160 -20.21 -3.89 9.69
N ALA A 161 -19.96 -3.08 10.72
CA ALA A 161 -19.15 -1.86 10.65
C ALA A 161 -18.19 -1.85 11.83
N SER A 162 -16.89 -2.01 11.55
CA SER A 162 -15.89 -2.00 12.61
C SER A 162 -15.54 -0.54 13.01
N SER A 163 -15.38 -0.29 14.31
CA SER A 163 -14.92 1.01 14.84
C SER A 163 -13.58 1.43 14.23
N ASP A 164 -12.76 0.43 13.92
CA ASP A 164 -11.37 0.59 13.51
C ASP A 164 -11.29 0.92 12.02
N THR A 165 -12.14 0.32 11.18
CA THR A 165 -12.28 0.73 9.76
C THR A 165 -12.81 2.15 9.67
N LYS A 166 -13.78 2.53 10.52
CA LYS A 166 -14.26 3.93 10.56
C LYS A 166 -13.20 4.90 11.09
N LEU A 167 -12.32 4.46 11.99
CA LEU A 167 -11.18 5.26 12.45
C LEU A 167 -10.15 5.42 11.33
N LEU A 168 -9.75 4.33 10.67
CA LEU A 168 -8.88 4.33 9.50
C LEU A 168 -9.41 5.28 8.43
N GLN A 169 -10.66 5.09 7.99
CA GLN A 169 -11.30 5.92 6.97
C GLN A 169 -11.36 7.38 7.40
N ARG A 170 -11.73 7.66 8.66
CA ARG A 170 -11.75 9.04 9.19
C ARG A 170 -10.37 9.68 9.20
N ASN A 171 -9.34 8.94 9.56
CA ASN A 171 -7.95 9.41 9.51
C ASN A 171 -7.50 9.67 8.07
N LEU A 172 -7.82 8.76 7.13
CA LEU A 172 -7.55 8.94 5.70
C LEU A 172 -8.30 10.15 5.13
N VAL A 173 -9.56 10.36 5.51
CA VAL A 173 -10.34 11.56 5.16
C VAL A 173 -9.68 12.82 5.69
N GLY A 174 -9.33 12.81 6.98
CA GLY A 174 -8.69 13.93 7.65
C GLY A 174 -7.36 14.33 7.02
N LEU A 175 -6.59 13.36 6.55
CA LEU A 175 -5.32 13.58 5.84
C LEU A 175 -5.49 13.81 4.32
N GLY A 176 -6.72 13.74 3.80
CA GLY A 176 -7.04 14.05 2.41
C GLY A 176 -6.82 12.91 1.40
N TYR A 177 -6.69 11.66 1.86
CA TYR A 177 -6.57 10.46 1.01
C TYR A 177 -7.92 9.85 0.63
N LEU A 178 -8.96 10.08 1.44
CA LEU A 178 -10.30 9.54 1.22
C LEU A 178 -11.36 10.65 1.20
N ALA A 179 -12.46 10.43 0.49
CA ALA A 179 -13.58 11.38 0.42
C ALA A 179 -14.29 11.55 1.77
N ALA A 180 -14.76 12.76 2.09
CA ALA A 180 -15.49 13.02 3.34
C ALA A 180 -16.71 12.10 3.56
N GLY A 181 -17.37 11.67 2.48
CA GLY A 181 -18.47 10.70 2.53
C GLY A 181 -18.05 9.22 2.57
N GLY A 182 -16.75 8.92 2.54
CA GLY A 182 -16.19 7.57 2.47
C GLY A 182 -16.05 6.86 3.81
N VAL A 183 -16.53 7.45 4.92
CA VAL A 183 -16.53 6.81 6.25
C VAL A 183 -17.80 5.96 6.41
N ASP A 184 -17.85 4.84 5.72
CA ASP A 184 -18.98 3.89 5.75
C ASP A 184 -18.73 2.69 6.66
N GLY A 185 -17.48 2.49 7.13
CA GLY A 185 -17.04 1.33 7.89
C GLY A 185 -16.79 0.08 7.05
N VAL A 186 -16.82 0.20 5.72
CA VAL A 186 -16.54 -0.86 4.75
C VAL A 186 -15.22 -0.56 4.06
N TYR A 187 -14.26 -1.48 4.17
CA TYR A 187 -13.00 -1.36 3.43
C TYR A 187 -13.26 -1.68 1.95
N GLY A 188 -13.81 -0.73 1.20
CA GLY A 188 -14.13 -0.79 -0.22
C GLY A 188 -12.94 -0.47 -1.12
N PRO A 189 -13.11 -0.51 -2.47
CA PRO A 189 -12.07 -0.09 -3.42
C PRO A 189 -11.53 1.33 -3.13
N ALA A 190 -12.42 2.29 -2.83
CA ALA A 190 -12.00 3.64 -2.47
C ALA A 190 -11.14 3.71 -1.19
N THR A 191 -11.37 2.84 -0.20
CA THR A 191 -10.54 2.76 1.00
C THR A 191 -9.18 2.12 0.67
N LYS A 192 -9.16 1.08 -0.16
CA LYS A 192 -7.93 0.46 -0.65
C LYS A 192 -7.04 1.46 -1.41
N ASP A 193 -7.63 2.24 -2.31
CA ASP A 193 -6.90 3.27 -3.08
C ASP A 193 -6.33 4.37 -2.17
N ALA A 194 -7.10 4.78 -1.17
CA ALA A 194 -6.64 5.74 -0.15
C ALA A 194 -5.47 5.19 0.68
N VAL A 195 -5.52 3.90 1.04
CA VAL A 195 -4.43 3.22 1.77
C VAL A 195 -3.19 3.08 0.91
N LEU A 196 -3.31 2.65 -0.36
CA LEU A 196 -2.20 2.60 -1.31
C LEU A 196 -1.51 3.97 -1.43
N SER A 197 -2.31 5.02 -1.58
CA SER A 197 -1.80 6.40 -1.68
C SER A 197 -1.10 6.83 -0.39
N PHE A 198 -1.67 6.52 0.77
CA PHE A 198 -1.05 6.82 2.06
C PHE A 198 0.27 6.06 2.26
N GLN A 199 0.32 4.77 1.89
CA GLN A 199 1.51 3.94 1.99
C GLN A 199 2.65 4.49 1.12
N SER A 200 2.35 4.83 -0.13
CA SER A 200 3.28 5.44 -1.07
C SER A 200 3.89 6.74 -0.51
N ASP A 201 3.03 7.61 0.03
CA ASP A 201 3.41 8.92 0.60
C ASP A 201 4.20 8.88 1.90
N ASN A 202 4.27 7.72 2.54
CA ASN A 202 4.94 7.52 3.83
C ASN A 202 5.99 6.42 3.76
N ALA A 203 6.46 6.10 2.55
CA ALA A 203 7.51 5.12 2.28
C ALA A 203 7.26 3.75 2.95
N LEU A 204 6.00 3.30 2.93
CA LEU A 204 5.58 1.98 3.42
C LEU A 204 5.52 0.98 2.26
N ASP A 205 5.39 -0.31 2.60
CA ASP A 205 5.04 -1.33 1.61
C ASP A 205 3.66 -0.99 0.99
N VAL A 206 3.62 -0.76 -0.32
CA VAL A 206 2.42 -0.34 -1.06
C VAL A 206 1.61 -1.57 -1.49
N ASP A 207 0.99 -2.23 -0.50
CA ASP A 207 0.21 -3.45 -0.68
C ASP A 207 -1.32 -3.20 -0.62
N GLY A 208 -1.74 -1.99 -0.27
CA GLY A 208 -3.14 -1.60 -0.14
C GLY A 208 -3.82 -2.23 1.07
N ILE A 209 -3.03 -2.66 2.06
CA ILE A 209 -3.46 -3.29 3.29
C ILE A 209 -3.22 -2.31 4.45
N ALA A 210 -4.29 -1.94 5.16
CA ALA A 210 -4.15 -1.26 6.45
C ALA A 210 -3.71 -2.25 7.53
N GLY A 211 -2.43 -2.65 7.48
CA GLY A 211 -1.77 -3.49 8.46
C GLY A 211 -1.12 -2.65 9.58
N PRO A 212 -0.43 -3.30 10.54
CA PRO A 212 0.14 -2.62 11.71
C PRO A 212 1.07 -1.45 11.38
N GLN A 213 1.87 -1.57 10.31
CA GLN A 213 2.76 -0.50 9.86
C GLN A 213 1.98 0.70 9.31
N THR A 214 0.98 0.43 8.47
CA THR A 214 0.07 1.44 7.93
C THR A 214 -0.67 2.15 9.05
N ASP A 215 -1.24 1.42 10.01
CA ASP A 215 -2.01 1.99 11.13
C ASP A 215 -1.12 2.83 12.06
N ALA A 216 0.09 2.34 12.37
CA ALA A 216 1.04 3.06 13.19
C ALA A 216 1.51 4.36 12.51
N ALA A 217 1.83 4.31 11.22
CA ALA A 217 2.22 5.48 10.45
C ALA A 217 1.08 6.49 10.33
N LEU A 218 -0.15 6.01 10.06
CA LEU A 218 -1.33 6.85 9.95
C LEU A 218 -1.64 7.54 11.27
N THR A 219 -1.66 6.79 12.36
CA THR A 219 -1.84 7.31 13.72
C THR A 219 -0.76 8.34 14.07
N ALA A 220 0.50 8.05 13.77
CA ALA A 220 1.61 8.97 14.01
C ALA A 220 1.44 10.28 13.22
N LYS A 221 1.01 10.19 11.95
CA LYS A 221 0.75 11.37 11.11
C LYS A 221 -0.40 12.21 11.66
N VAL A 222 -1.50 11.59 12.08
CA VAL A 222 -2.62 12.29 12.73
C VAL A 222 -2.15 12.98 14.01
N LYS A 223 -1.34 12.32 14.84
CA LYS A 223 -0.78 12.92 16.05
C LYS A 223 0.13 14.13 15.76
N GLN A 224 0.88 14.10 14.66
CA GLN A 224 1.65 15.26 14.21
C GLN A 224 0.72 16.43 13.84
N VAL A 225 -0.34 16.17 13.08
CA VAL A 225 -1.35 17.18 12.73
C VAL A 225 -1.99 17.75 13.99
N GLN A 226 -2.43 16.91 14.91
CA GLN A 226 -3.05 17.31 16.17
C GLN A 226 -2.13 18.21 17.01
N SER A 227 -0.86 17.82 17.12
CA SER A 227 0.15 18.60 17.84
C SER A 227 0.35 19.99 17.23
N LYS A 228 0.34 20.10 15.90
CA LYS A 228 0.50 21.37 15.17
C LYS A 228 -0.76 22.23 15.19
N ALA A 229 -1.93 21.60 15.17
CA ALA A 229 -3.23 22.26 15.24
C ALA A 229 -3.62 22.68 16.67
N GLY A 230 -2.86 22.26 17.69
CA GLY A 230 -3.10 22.64 19.09
C GLY A 230 -4.22 21.86 19.77
N THR A 231 -4.43 20.60 19.40
CA THR A 231 -5.43 19.69 20.00
C THR A 231 -4.76 18.44 20.57
N PRO A 232 -5.37 17.70 21.52
CA PRO A 232 -4.79 16.47 22.05
C PRO A 232 -4.40 15.47 20.96
N ALA A 233 -3.21 14.89 21.08
CA ALA A 233 -2.64 13.96 20.11
C ALA A 233 -3.07 12.51 20.39
N ASP A 234 -4.37 12.24 20.30
CA ASP A 234 -4.96 10.91 20.54
C ASP A 234 -4.85 9.95 19.33
N GLY A 235 -4.53 10.47 18.13
CA GLY A 235 -4.45 9.68 16.90
C GLY A 235 -5.78 9.47 16.17
N ASP A 236 -6.85 10.11 16.64
CA ASP A 236 -8.16 10.12 16.02
C ASP A 236 -8.44 11.47 15.32
N TYR A 237 -8.65 11.43 14.01
CA TYR A 237 -9.10 12.58 13.24
C TYR A 237 -10.61 12.85 13.42
N GLY A 238 -11.06 12.89 14.68
CA GLY A 238 -12.42 13.15 15.09
C GLY A 238 -12.85 14.62 14.94
N THR A 239 -14.01 14.94 15.49
CA THR A 239 -14.59 16.30 15.44
C THR A 239 -13.70 17.36 16.08
N ALA A 240 -12.99 17.03 17.15
CA ALA A 240 -12.03 17.91 17.80
C ALA A 240 -10.85 18.25 16.87
N THR A 241 -10.25 17.23 16.26
CA THR A 241 -9.15 17.38 15.29
C THR A 241 -9.61 18.19 14.08
N LEU A 242 -10.76 17.86 13.50
CA LEU A 242 -11.35 18.60 12.39
C LEU A 242 -11.52 20.10 12.73
N GLY A 243 -12.07 20.42 13.90
CA GLY A 243 -12.26 21.80 14.35
C GLY A 243 -10.94 22.55 14.59
N ALA A 244 -9.94 21.87 15.15
CA ALA A 244 -8.61 22.42 15.37
C ALA A 244 -7.91 22.72 14.04
N VAL A 245 -8.00 21.81 13.06
CA VAL A 245 -7.40 22.02 11.74
C VAL A 245 -8.10 23.15 10.98
N LYS A 246 -9.43 23.27 11.04
CA LYS A 246 -10.15 24.44 10.49
C LYS A 246 -9.69 25.77 11.10
N SER A 247 -9.47 25.77 12.42
CA SER A 247 -8.98 26.95 13.15
C SER A 247 -7.55 27.30 12.72
N TYR A 248 -6.68 26.29 12.60
CA TYR A 248 -5.32 26.45 12.10
C TYR A 248 -5.32 27.02 10.67
N GLN A 249 -6.10 26.42 9.77
CA GLN A 249 -6.21 26.85 8.37
C GLN A 249 -6.66 28.31 8.27
N SER A 250 -7.71 28.69 9.01
CA SER A 250 -8.22 30.07 9.04
C SER A 250 -7.15 31.06 9.51
N ALA A 251 -6.38 30.70 10.54
CA ALA A 251 -5.30 31.53 11.07
C ALA A 251 -4.10 31.69 10.12
N HIS A 252 -3.93 30.76 9.17
CA HIS A 252 -2.79 30.73 8.24
C HIS A 252 -3.20 31.05 6.78
N GLY A 253 -4.41 31.58 6.57
CA GLY A 253 -4.89 31.97 5.23
C GLY A 253 -5.08 30.79 4.27
N LEU A 254 -5.39 29.61 4.81
CA LEU A 254 -5.73 28.41 4.05
C LEU A 254 -7.25 28.24 3.98
N ASP A 255 -7.71 27.42 3.03
CA ASP A 255 -9.11 27.00 2.93
C ASP A 255 -9.48 26.20 4.20
N ALA A 256 -10.47 26.68 4.96
CA ALA A 256 -10.84 26.11 6.27
C ALA A 256 -11.78 24.90 6.15
N ASP A 257 -11.38 23.89 5.38
CA ASP A 257 -12.13 22.66 5.13
C ASP A 257 -11.97 21.60 6.24
N GLY A 258 -10.95 21.74 7.09
CA GLY A 258 -10.62 20.82 8.18
C GLY A 258 -9.78 19.63 7.74
N ILE A 259 -9.39 19.57 6.47
CA ILE A 259 -8.59 18.50 5.90
C ILE A 259 -7.11 18.91 5.96
N ALA A 260 -6.31 18.11 6.65
CA ALA A 260 -4.87 18.19 6.65
C ALA A 260 -4.30 17.59 5.36
N GLY A 261 -4.69 18.13 4.20
CA GLY A 261 -4.14 17.75 2.90
C GLY A 261 -2.74 18.33 2.67
N PRO A 262 -2.14 18.15 1.48
CA PRO A 262 -0.75 18.54 1.21
C PRO A 262 -0.41 20.00 1.58
N ARG A 263 -1.28 20.96 1.26
CA ARG A 263 -1.08 22.38 1.60
C ARG A 263 -1.14 22.64 3.11
N THR A 264 -2.11 22.05 3.79
CA THR A 264 -2.26 22.17 5.24
C THR A 264 -1.07 21.53 5.96
N MET A 265 -0.66 20.32 5.56
CA MET A 265 0.52 19.64 6.11
C MET A 265 1.81 20.43 5.87
N ALA A 266 2.01 20.97 4.67
CA ALA A 266 3.16 21.83 4.37
C ALA A 266 3.18 23.09 5.25
N ALA A 267 2.03 23.76 5.43
CA ALA A 267 1.93 24.91 6.32
C ALA A 267 2.17 24.54 7.79
N MET A 268 1.85 23.31 8.21
CA MET A 268 2.15 22.77 9.55
C MET A 268 3.62 22.34 9.71
N GLY A 269 4.42 22.37 8.63
CA GLY A 269 5.79 21.86 8.60
C GLY A 269 5.85 20.34 8.74
N ILE A 270 4.79 19.63 8.36
CA ILE A 270 4.73 18.17 8.32
C ILE A 270 5.10 17.75 6.90
N ALA A 271 6.29 17.17 6.73
CA ALA A 271 6.74 16.70 5.43
C ALA A 271 5.89 15.51 4.96
N ARG A 272 5.53 15.51 3.66
CA ARG A 272 5.19 14.27 2.94
C ARG A 272 6.51 13.57 2.64
N GLU A 273 6.67 12.34 3.12
CA GLU A 273 7.82 11.51 2.79
C GLU A 273 7.57 10.89 1.41
N LEU A 274 7.61 11.73 0.38
CA LEU A 274 7.44 11.29 -1.01
C LEU A 274 8.50 10.23 -1.30
N GLY A 275 8.08 8.97 -1.39
CA GLY A 275 8.96 7.84 -1.68
C GLY A 275 9.71 8.09 -2.99
N GLY A 276 11.04 8.17 -2.89
CA GLY A 276 11.96 7.86 -3.98
C GLY A 276 12.03 8.84 -5.15
N GLY A 277 12.81 9.91 -4.97
CA GLY A 277 13.26 10.76 -6.08
C GLY A 277 14.38 11.73 -5.69
N ASN A 278 15.43 11.25 -5.00
CA ASN A 278 16.63 12.06 -4.84
C ASN A 278 17.28 12.28 -6.23
N PRO A 279 17.71 13.51 -6.60
CA PRO A 279 18.33 13.81 -7.89
C PRO A 279 19.80 13.35 -7.98
N GLY A 280 20.13 12.18 -7.44
CA GLY A 280 21.48 11.64 -7.49
C GLY A 280 21.63 10.28 -6.80
N GLY A 281 21.80 9.24 -7.61
CA GLY A 281 22.60 8.03 -7.31
C GLY A 281 21.98 6.93 -6.44
N GLY A 282 21.84 5.71 -7.00
CA GLY A 282 21.97 4.47 -6.21
C GLY A 282 21.00 3.31 -6.46
N SER A 283 21.00 2.74 -7.67
CA SER A 283 20.82 1.32 -8.06
C SER A 283 19.91 0.39 -7.22
N GLY A 284 18.80 -0.07 -7.82
CA GLY A 284 18.08 -1.27 -7.35
C GLY A 284 16.68 -1.53 -7.91
N GLY A 285 16.46 -1.38 -9.22
CA GLY A 285 15.18 -1.73 -9.88
C GLY A 285 15.05 -1.01 -11.22
N SER A 286 14.84 -1.76 -12.30
CA SER A 286 14.90 -1.25 -13.67
C SER A 286 13.70 -0.34 -13.99
N GLY A 287 13.80 0.95 -13.70
CA GLY A 287 12.86 1.99 -14.14
C GLY A 287 13.60 3.32 -14.29
N GLY A 288 14.34 3.48 -15.40
CA GLY A 288 15.04 4.73 -15.68
C GLY A 288 14.04 5.88 -15.89
N THR A 289 14.45 7.11 -15.56
CA THR A 289 13.69 8.31 -15.94
C THR A 289 13.34 8.25 -17.43
N PRO A 290 12.08 8.48 -17.81
CA PRO A 290 11.66 8.30 -19.21
C PRO A 290 12.50 9.18 -20.12
N SER A 291 13.06 8.59 -21.17
CA SER A 291 13.88 9.30 -22.14
C SER A 291 13.01 10.29 -22.91
N VAL A 292 13.45 11.55 -22.98
CA VAL A 292 12.77 12.61 -23.71
C VAL A 292 13.67 13.06 -24.87
N PRO A 293 13.15 13.20 -26.10
CA PRO A 293 13.91 13.79 -27.19
C PRO A 293 14.33 15.23 -26.85
N PRO A 294 15.36 15.79 -27.50
CA PRO A 294 15.71 17.20 -27.32
C PRO A 294 14.51 18.11 -27.52
N LEU A 295 14.17 18.88 -26.48
CA LEU A 295 13.01 19.77 -26.48
C LEU A 295 13.41 21.19 -26.89
N SER A 296 12.58 21.85 -27.69
CA SER A 296 12.85 23.21 -28.19
C SER A 296 11.61 24.10 -28.13
N GLY A 297 11.80 25.42 -28.26
CA GLY A 297 10.71 26.40 -28.23
C GLY A 297 10.39 26.95 -26.83
N SER A 298 9.18 27.49 -26.70
CA SER A 298 8.63 28.04 -25.44
C SER A 298 8.46 26.93 -24.38
N ALA A 299 8.18 27.32 -23.13
CA ALA A 299 7.87 26.33 -22.10
C ALA A 299 6.66 25.46 -22.48
N ARG A 300 5.63 26.06 -23.08
CA ARG A 300 4.44 25.35 -23.60
C ARG A 300 4.81 24.31 -24.65
N ASP A 301 5.66 24.71 -25.61
CA ASP A 301 6.10 23.81 -26.68
C ASP A 301 6.83 22.59 -26.10
N LYS A 302 7.70 22.81 -25.12
CA LYS A 302 8.47 21.76 -24.44
C LYS A 302 7.56 20.82 -23.66
N ILE A 303 6.56 21.35 -22.93
CA ILE A 303 5.58 20.54 -22.20
C ILE A 303 4.83 19.59 -23.15
N VAL A 304 4.31 20.12 -24.26
CA VAL A 304 3.55 19.33 -25.23
C VAL A 304 4.45 18.30 -25.93
N GLN A 305 5.69 18.66 -26.28
CA GLN A 305 6.67 17.73 -26.85
C GLN A 305 7.02 16.61 -25.87
N ALA A 306 7.24 16.93 -24.59
CA ALA A 306 7.50 15.95 -23.55
C ALA A 306 6.31 14.99 -23.40
N ALA A 307 5.09 15.52 -23.28
CA ALA A 307 3.87 14.71 -23.18
C ALA A 307 3.71 13.77 -24.39
N ARG A 308 3.87 14.28 -25.62
CA ARG A 308 3.80 13.49 -26.87
C ARG A 308 4.80 12.35 -26.91
N SER A 309 6.01 12.58 -26.41
CA SER A 309 7.07 11.56 -26.43
C SER A 309 6.73 10.31 -25.61
N GLN A 310 5.73 10.40 -24.74
CA GLN A 310 5.35 9.35 -23.81
C GLN A 310 4.07 8.61 -24.20
N LEU A 311 3.43 8.96 -25.32
CA LEU A 311 2.20 8.28 -25.76
C LEU A 311 2.41 6.77 -25.91
N GLY A 312 1.53 5.99 -25.28
CA GLY A 312 1.59 4.52 -25.25
C GLY A 312 2.46 3.93 -24.14
N VAL A 313 3.06 4.74 -23.27
CA VAL A 313 3.69 4.24 -22.03
C VAL A 313 2.60 3.68 -21.12
N HIS A 314 2.75 2.44 -20.70
CA HIS A 314 1.85 1.76 -19.76
C HIS A 314 2.49 1.67 -18.37
N GLU A 315 1.66 1.58 -17.33
CA GLU A 315 2.12 1.15 -16.01
C GLU A 315 2.49 -0.35 -16.00
N TRP A 316 3.22 -0.77 -14.97
CA TRP A 316 3.58 -2.17 -14.74
C TRP A 316 3.05 -2.68 -13.40
N GLY A 317 1.72 -2.82 -13.30
CA GLY A 317 1.04 -3.38 -12.14
C GLY A 317 1.02 -2.43 -10.93
N ASN A 318 -0.09 -2.45 -10.18
CA ASN A 318 -0.31 -1.61 -8.99
C ASN A 318 0.07 -0.13 -9.20
N ASN A 319 -0.28 0.47 -10.36
CA ASN A 319 0.06 1.86 -10.69
C ASN A 319 1.57 2.20 -10.75
N CYS A 320 2.45 1.20 -10.85
CA CYS A 320 3.89 1.45 -11.03
C CYS A 320 4.19 2.09 -12.38
N ASN A 321 4.85 3.24 -12.36
CA ASN A 321 5.01 4.11 -13.51
C ASN A 321 6.42 4.73 -13.55
N PRO A 322 6.86 5.29 -14.69
CA PRO A 322 8.22 5.81 -14.82
C PRO A 322 8.38 7.26 -14.31
N TYR A 323 7.30 7.90 -13.83
CA TYR A 323 7.29 9.31 -13.46
C TYR A 323 7.44 9.55 -11.95
N GLY A 324 7.31 8.49 -11.14
CA GLY A 324 7.40 8.55 -9.69
C GLY A 324 7.09 7.20 -9.01
N PRO A 325 6.64 7.21 -7.74
CA PRO A 325 6.30 5.99 -7.00
C PRO A 325 5.08 5.26 -7.59
N CYS A 326 4.85 4.01 -7.16
CA CYS A 326 3.75 3.17 -7.61
C CYS A 326 2.41 3.60 -6.98
N GLU A 327 1.75 4.57 -7.60
CA GLU A 327 0.48 5.15 -7.18
C GLU A 327 -0.23 5.78 -8.37
N ALA A 328 -1.47 6.22 -8.21
CA ALA A 328 -2.19 6.91 -9.27
C ALA A 328 -1.35 8.07 -9.85
N TRP A 329 -0.97 7.97 -11.11
CA TRP A 329 0.20 8.70 -11.63
C TRP A 329 -0.10 9.78 -12.67
N CYS A 330 -1.36 10.19 -12.81
CA CYS A 330 -1.74 11.27 -13.73
C CYS A 330 -1.04 12.60 -13.38
N ALA A 331 -0.97 12.94 -12.10
CA ALA A 331 -0.29 14.14 -11.61
C ALA A 331 1.25 14.02 -11.60
N LEU A 332 1.79 12.82 -11.36
CA LEU A 332 3.22 12.53 -11.51
C LEU A 332 3.67 12.76 -12.95
N PHE A 333 2.92 12.23 -13.92
CA PHE A 333 3.14 12.46 -15.35
C PHE A 333 3.02 13.95 -15.69
N ALA A 334 1.90 14.59 -15.34
CA ALA A 334 1.67 16.00 -15.68
C ALA A 334 2.77 16.90 -15.09
N SER A 335 3.15 16.71 -13.82
CA SER A 335 4.19 17.51 -13.18
C SER A 335 5.57 17.23 -13.77
N TRP A 336 5.86 15.99 -14.15
CA TRP A 336 7.06 15.63 -14.90
C TRP A 336 7.14 16.38 -16.25
N THR A 337 6.04 16.49 -17.01
CA THR A 337 6.05 17.24 -18.29
C THR A 337 6.39 18.72 -18.10
N TRP A 338 5.87 19.33 -17.03
CA TRP A 338 6.18 20.72 -16.64
C TRP A 338 7.66 20.89 -16.27
N ARG A 339 8.25 19.92 -15.55
CA ARG A 339 9.69 19.93 -15.23
C ARG A 339 10.58 19.85 -16.47
N GLN A 340 10.17 19.12 -17.50
CA GLN A 340 10.93 19.06 -18.77
C GLN A 340 11.02 20.44 -19.46
N ALA A 341 10.10 21.34 -19.15
CA ALA A 341 10.12 22.72 -19.64
C ALA A 341 10.81 23.72 -18.68
N GLY A 342 11.36 23.25 -17.56
CA GLY A 342 12.01 24.08 -16.55
C GLY A 342 11.07 24.71 -15.52
N VAL A 343 9.81 24.29 -15.47
CA VAL A 343 8.87 24.75 -14.44
C VAL A 343 9.20 24.04 -13.12
N ASN A 344 9.48 24.80 -12.07
CA ASN A 344 9.76 24.25 -10.74
C ASN A 344 8.46 23.83 -10.04
N PHE A 345 7.92 22.68 -10.44
CA PHE A 345 6.69 22.13 -9.90
C PHE A 345 6.78 20.59 -9.85
N SER A 346 6.41 20.01 -8.73
CA SER A 346 6.39 18.56 -8.53
C SER A 346 5.27 18.19 -7.59
N THR A 347 4.40 17.29 -8.03
CA THR A 347 3.31 16.79 -7.20
C THR A 347 2.83 15.43 -7.70
N ALA A 348 2.29 14.65 -6.76
CA ALA A 348 1.50 13.46 -7.02
C ALA A 348 -0.02 13.73 -6.91
N PHE A 349 -0.41 14.95 -6.52
CA PHE A 349 -1.80 15.32 -6.30
C PHE A 349 -2.29 16.31 -7.35
N SER A 350 -3.33 15.94 -8.10
CA SER A 350 -3.89 16.76 -9.18
C SER A 350 -4.38 18.14 -8.70
N GLY A 351 -4.87 18.25 -7.47
CA GLY A 351 -5.38 19.51 -6.92
C GLY A 351 -4.30 20.58 -6.74
N ASP A 352 -3.04 20.18 -6.61
CA ASP A 352 -1.92 21.11 -6.48
C ASP A 352 -1.70 21.96 -7.74
N PHE A 353 -2.17 21.52 -8.92
CA PHE A 353 -2.14 22.35 -10.12
C PHE A 353 -3.06 23.56 -9.97
N TYR A 354 -4.30 23.39 -9.49
CA TYR A 354 -5.21 24.51 -9.23
C TYR A 354 -4.56 25.53 -8.30
N TYR A 355 -3.97 25.03 -7.22
CA TYR A 355 -3.30 25.80 -6.20
C TYR A 355 -2.06 26.53 -6.72
N TYR A 356 -1.26 25.87 -7.56
CA TYR A 356 -0.19 26.51 -8.30
C TYR A 356 -0.72 27.69 -9.11
N GLY A 357 -1.81 27.47 -9.86
CA GLY A 357 -2.45 28.50 -10.68
C GLY A 357 -2.93 29.69 -9.87
N ARG A 358 -3.58 29.43 -8.74
CA ARG A 358 -4.05 30.47 -7.81
C ARG A 358 -2.89 31.31 -7.31
N ASP A 359 -1.82 30.68 -6.85
CA ASP A 359 -0.71 31.36 -6.19
C ASP A 359 0.20 32.11 -7.18
N HIS A 360 0.27 31.67 -8.42
CA HIS A 360 1.05 32.32 -9.48
C HIS A 360 0.21 33.24 -10.39
N GLY A 361 -1.10 33.35 -10.14
CA GLY A 361 -2.00 34.15 -11.00
C GLY A 361 -2.19 33.58 -12.40
N THR A 362 -2.02 32.27 -12.58
CA THR A 362 -2.12 31.57 -13.88
C THR A 362 -3.34 30.64 -13.97
N LEU A 363 -4.27 30.75 -13.02
CA LEU A 363 -5.56 30.03 -13.04
C LEU A 363 -6.53 30.66 -14.04
N HIS A 364 -7.11 29.85 -14.93
CA HIS A 364 -8.12 30.31 -15.88
C HIS A 364 -9.52 30.25 -15.25
N SER A 365 -10.10 31.41 -14.96
CA SER A 365 -11.47 31.50 -14.43
C SER A 365 -12.48 30.92 -15.43
N GLY A 366 -13.26 29.92 -15.02
CA GLY A 366 -14.35 29.36 -15.83
C GLY A 366 -13.91 28.50 -17.02
N LEU A 367 -12.71 27.91 -16.98
CA LEU A 367 -12.15 27.06 -18.05
C LEU A 367 -11.94 27.79 -19.39
N SER A 368 -11.92 29.12 -19.38
CA SER A 368 -11.79 29.91 -20.60
C SER A 368 -10.36 29.89 -21.16
N ASN A 369 -10.24 30.06 -22.48
CA ASN A 369 -8.96 30.21 -23.18
C ASN A 369 -7.93 29.11 -22.89
N PRO A 370 -8.27 27.81 -23.04
CA PRO A 370 -7.29 26.74 -22.94
C PRO A 370 -6.16 26.95 -23.96
N GLN A 371 -4.93 26.69 -23.55
CA GLN A 371 -3.75 26.76 -24.40
C GLN A 371 -2.95 25.47 -24.35
N PRO A 372 -2.23 25.12 -25.44
CA PRO A 372 -1.24 24.06 -25.38
C PRO A 372 -0.26 24.24 -24.20
N GLY A 373 0.02 23.15 -23.50
CA GLY A 373 0.89 23.12 -22.33
C GLY A 373 0.19 23.43 -20.99
N ASP A 374 -1.05 23.90 -20.99
CA ASP A 374 -1.84 24.05 -19.77
C ASP A 374 -2.12 22.69 -19.13
N ALA A 375 -2.22 22.67 -17.80
CA ALA A 375 -2.82 21.57 -17.07
C ALA A 375 -4.34 21.78 -16.98
N ILE A 376 -5.11 20.72 -17.19
CA ILE A 376 -6.57 20.69 -16.99
C ILE A 376 -6.90 19.71 -15.87
N VAL A 377 -7.65 20.17 -14.87
CA VAL A 377 -7.90 19.43 -13.62
C VAL A 377 -9.36 19.07 -13.49
N PHE A 378 -9.64 17.82 -13.13
CA PHE A 378 -10.96 17.21 -13.13
C PHE A 378 -11.44 16.85 -11.73
N GLY A 379 -12.77 16.90 -11.56
CA GLY A 379 -13.46 16.58 -10.33
C GLY A 379 -14.35 17.73 -9.84
N SER A 380 -14.62 17.76 -8.55
CA SER A 380 -15.45 18.77 -7.90
C SER A 380 -14.66 19.88 -7.21
N GLY A 381 -13.34 19.74 -7.06
CA GLY A 381 -12.50 20.79 -6.50
C GLY A 381 -11.13 20.33 -6.01
N PRO A 382 -10.22 21.25 -5.66
CA PRO A 382 -8.80 20.98 -5.43
C PRO A 382 -8.45 20.39 -4.06
N GLN A 383 -9.43 20.14 -3.19
CA GLN A 383 -9.17 19.96 -1.75
C GLN A 383 -8.47 18.65 -1.40
N ASN A 384 -8.85 17.53 -2.04
CA ASN A 384 -8.34 16.21 -1.72
C ASN A 384 -8.42 15.25 -2.94
N THR A 385 -7.86 14.05 -2.81
CA THR A 385 -7.79 13.04 -3.88
C THR A 385 -9.16 12.59 -4.43
N SER A 386 -10.23 12.75 -3.65
CA SER A 386 -11.59 12.40 -4.09
C SER A 386 -12.32 13.52 -4.81
N THR A 387 -11.96 14.78 -4.53
CA THR A 387 -12.56 15.95 -5.19
C THR A 387 -11.73 16.39 -6.39
N SER A 388 -10.42 16.17 -6.36
CA SER A 388 -9.52 16.38 -7.48
C SER A 388 -9.00 15.02 -7.93
N VAL A 389 -9.68 14.48 -8.94
CA VAL A 389 -9.58 13.05 -9.28
C VAL A 389 -8.61 12.79 -10.42
N HIS A 390 -8.34 13.79 -11.26
CA HIS A 390 -7.49 13.60 -12.44
C HIS A 390 -6.89 14.92 -12.92
N VAL A 391 -5.77 14.83 -13.64
CA VAL A 391 -5.17 15.96 -14.36
C VAL A 391 -4.61 15.49 -15.70
N GLY A 392 -4.79 16.33 -16.72
CA GLY A 392 -4.25 16.13 -18.06
C GLY A 392 -3.43 17.33 -18.53
N ILE A 393 -2.64 17.15 -19.59
CA ILE A 393 -1.95 18.24 -20.29
C ILE A 393 -2.70 18.55 -21.57
N ILE A 394 -3.09 19.81 -21.77
CA ILE A 394 -3.72 20.26 -23.01
C ILE A 394 -2.67 20.25 -24.12
N GLU A 395 -2.90 19.40 -25.13
CA GLU A 395 -2.12 19.36 -26.36
C GLU A 395 -2.63 20.42 -27.34
N LYS A 396 -3.95 20.61 -27.40
CA LYS A 396 -4.59 21.52 -28.34
C LYS A 396 -5.95 22.00 -27.83
N ALA A 397 -6.24 23.28 -28.07
CA ALA A 397 -7.59 23.85 -27.96
C ALA A 397 -8.23 23.92 -29.35
N ASN A 398 -9.46 23.42 -29.48
CA ASN A 398 -10.19 23.37 -30.75
C ASN A 398 -11.20 24.52 -30.84
N ALA A 399 -11.51 24.92 -32.08
CA ALA A 399 -12.41 26.05 -32.36
C ALA A 399 -13.86 25.83 -31.89
N ASP A 400 -14.26 24.58 -31.70
CA ASP A 400 -15.58 24.18 -31.19
C ASP A 400 -15.66 24.18 -29.65
N GLY A 401 -14.59 24.62 -28.96
CA GLY A 401 -14.51 24.63 -27.50
C GLY A 401 -14.12 23.30 -26.87
N THR A 402 -13.83 22.26 -27.66
CA THR A 402 -13.22 21.02 -27.16
C THR A 402 -11.71 21.19 -27.00
N VAL A 403 -11.09 20.23 -26.30
CA VAL A 403 -9.64 20.13 -26.17
C VAL A 403 -9.17 18.73 -26.52
N ASP A 404 -7.97 18.66 -27.09
CA ASP A 404 -7.18 17.44 -27.14
C ASP A 404 -6.16 17.49 -26.00
N THR A 405 -6.08 16.41 -25.24
CA THR A 405 -5.18 16.28 -24.09
C THR A 405 -4.32 15.04 -24.23
N ILE A 406 -3.18 15.05 -23.55
CA ILE A 406 -2.36 13.88 -23.28
C ILE A 406 -2.37 13.67 -21.77
N GLU A 407 -2.78 12.49 -21.34
CA GLU A 407 -3.06 12.19 -19.94
C GLU A 407 -2.34 10.91 -19.54
N GLY A 408 -1.62 10.97 -18.41
CA GLY A 408 -1.09 9.78 -17.75
C GLY A 408 -2.14 9.11 -16.88
N ASN A 409 -1.93 7.86 -16.55
CA ASN A 409 -2.87 6.99 -15.83
C ASN A 409 -4.31 7.04 -16.36
N SER A 410 -4.44 7.07 -17.68
CA SER A 410 -5.73 7.00 -18.35
C SER A 410 -5.82 5.65 -19.02
N ASP A 411 -6.69 4.78 -18.51
CA ASP A 411 -6.73 3.35 -18.85
C ASP A 411 -5.35 2.69 -18.67
N ASP A 412 -4.69 2.98 -17.53
CA ASP A 412 -3.39 2.44 -17.13
C ASP A 412 -2.23 2.79 -18.09
N GLN A 413 -2.39 3.85 -18.89
CA GLN A 413 -1.39 4.30 -19.85
C GLN A 413 -1.38 5.83 -20.07
N VAL A 414 -0.38 6.31 -20.82
CA VAL A 414 -0.36 7.66 -21.38
C VAL A 414 -1.11 7.64 -22.71
N MET A 415 -2.24 8.33 -22.78
CA MET A 415 -3.06 8.36 -23.99
C MET A 415 -3.63 9.73 -24.31
N ARG A 416 -4.05 9.89 -25.57
CA ARG A 416 -4.80 11.05 -26.01
C ARG A 416 -6.29 10.92 -25.67
N ARG A 417 -6.89 12.04 -25.28
CA ARG A 417 -8.34 12.17 -25.09
C ARG A 417 -8.83 13.45 -25.78
N HIS A 418 -10.03 13.37 -26.34
CA HIS A 418 -10.73 14.49 -26.99
C HIS A 418 -12.10 14.67 -26.34
N PHE A 419 -12.40 15.87 -25.82
CA PHE A 419 -13.66 16.12 -25.11
C PHE A 419 -13.92 17.63 -24.90
N SER A 420 -15.15 17.97 -24.53
CA SER A 420 -15.48 19.27 -23.95
C SER A 420 -15.05 19.32 -22.47
N PRO A 421 -14.22 20.29 -22.04
CA PRO A 421 -13.75 20.41 -20.65
C PRO A 421 -14.86 20.32 -19.60
N ALA A 422 -15.91 21.13 -19.74
CA ALA A 422 -17.01 21.17 -18.78
C ALA A 422 -17.81 19.87 -18.75
N ALA A 423 -18.04 19.23 -19.90
CA ALA A 423 -18.79 17.98 -19.98
C ALA A 423 -18.08 16.81 -19.31
N ARG A 424 -16.73 16.82 -19.27
CA ARG A 424 -15.92 15.83 -18.55
C ARG A 424 -15.70 16.20 -17.07
N GLY A 425 -16.28 17.30 -16.59
CA GLY A 425 -16.16 17.73 -15.20
C GLY A 425 -14.79 18.32 -14.87
N ALA A 426 -14.16 19.03 -15.81
CA ALA A 426 -13.02 19.88 -15.48
C ALA A 426 -13.49 21.03 -14.58
N TYR A 427 -12.77 21.31 -13.50
CA TYR A 427 -13.06 22.46 -12.63
C TYR A 427 -12.00 23.55 -12.74
N ALA A 428 -10.85 23.26 -13.34
CA ALA A 428 -9.77 24.23 -13.51
C ALA A 428 -8.92 23.98 -14.77
N ILE A 429 -8.41 25.07 -15.33
CA ILE A 429 -7.31 25.07 -16.30
C ILE A 429 -6.23 25.99 -15.75
N VAL A 430 -4.98 25.57 -15.85
CA VAL A 430 -3.86 26.24 -15.20
C VAL A 430 -2.70 26.34 -16.18
N SER A 431 -2.23 27.56 -16.40
CA SER A 431 -0.99 27.78 -17.15
C SER A 431 0.25 27.58 -16.26
N PRO A 432 1.35 27.05 -16.83
CA PRO A 432 2.64 27.06 -16.16
C PRO A 432 3.13 28.51 -16.03
N ALA A 433 3.68 28.89 -14.88
CA ALA A 433 4.20 30.24 -14.70
C ALA A 433 5.46 30.46 -15.54
N GLY A 434 5.54 31.62 -16.21
CA GLY A 434 6.64 31.96 -17.11
C GLY A 434 6.56 31.31 -18.49
N ALA A 435 5.42 30.74 -18.86
CA ALA A 435 5.18 30.03 -20.12
C ALA A 435 4.41 30.82 -21.18
#